data_AF-A0A958L496-F1
#
_entry.id   AF-A0A958L496-F1
#
_cell.length_a   1.000
_cell.length_b   1.000
_cell.length_c   1.000
_cell.angle_alpha   90.00
_cell.angle_beta   90.00
_cell.angle_gamma   90.00
#
_symmetry.space_group_name_H-M   'P 1'
#
loop_
_entity.id
_entity.type
_entity.pdbx_description
1 polymer ?
#
loop_
_entity_poly.entity_id
_entity_poly.type
_entity_poly.pdbx_seq_one_letter_code
_entity_poly.pdbx_strand_id
1 'polypeptide(L)'
;MNSLLFFQNEIVRQFLPGEVCELRLSGARAAYVRQWHSLSEGKEFPALLHQYGRGRASVATLSEQEICFTGRFEPLEIERLKVLAIVGVSRPQTVKKVIHSAVTFGVEELVLVGTERGEKSYLQSHSLAPDQILEETVRALEQATDPHPPAISLLKHFGELRSRLTLFCEHGGRSACKYVLDPGKDGESGGGQGRIAP
;
A
#
# COMPACT_ATOMS: atom_id res chain seq x y z
N MET A 1 -16.60 13.15 -2.24
CA MET A 1 -15.14 13.18 -1.96
C MET A 1 -14.75 11.77 -1.61
N ASN A 2 -13.67 11.24 -2.19
CA ASN A 2 -13.12 9.96 -1.73
C ASN A 2 -12.66 10.10 -0.28
N SER A 3 -12.46 8.98 0.40
CA SER A 3 -11.98 9.02 1.76
C SER A 3 -10.59 9.67 1.83
N LEU A 4 -10.25 10.28 2.97
CA LEU A 4 -8.89 10.79 3.23
C LEU A 4 -8.24 9.89 4.27
N LEU A 5 -7.01 9.46 4.01
CA LEU A 5 -6.24 8.64 4.95
C LEU A 5 -5.39 9.52 5.85
N PHE A 6 -5.55 9.34 7.16
CA PHE A 6 -4.72 9.95 8.19
C PHE A 6 -3.72 8.95 8.76
N PHE A 7 -2.56 9.44 9.18
CA PHE A 7 -1.53 8.67 9.88
C PHE A 7 -1.54 8.99 11.37
N GLN A 8 -1.04 8.06 12.19
CA GLN A 8 -1.02 8.20 13.65
C GLN A 8 -0.22 9.43 14.12
N ASN A 9 0.84 9.79 13.41
CA ASN A 9 1.66 10.97 13.71
C ASN A 9 0.96 12.31 13.39
N GLU A 10 -0.22 12.28 12.76
CA GLU A 10 -1.02 13.45 12.46
C GLU A 10 -2.03 13.75 13.58
N ILE A 11 -2.19 12.86 14.57
CA ILE A 11 -3.04 13.09 15.74
C ILE A 11 -2.29 14.00 16.72
N VAL A 12 -2.93 15.11 17.12
CA VAL A 12 -2.31 16.15 17.95
C VAL A 12 -2.41 15.85 19.45
N ARG A 13 -3.35 14.99 19.87
CA ARG A 13 -3.61 14.62 21.27
C ARG A 13 -3.83 13.12 21.42
N GLN A 14 -4.07 12.68 22.65
CA GLN A 14 -4.39 11.28 22.93
C GLN A 14 -5.56 10.80 22.06
N PHE A 15 -5.34 9.69 21.36
CA PHE A 15 -6.37 9.00 20.58
C PHE A 15 -7.08 7.98 21.47
N LEU A 16 -8.40 8.09 21.55
CA LEU A 16 -9.26 7.10 22.21
C LEU A 16 -10.28 6.56 21.19
N PRO A 17 -10.42 5.22 21.06
CA PRO A 17 -11.36 4.61 20.13
C PRO A 17 -12.78 5.17 20.26
N GLY A 18 -13.38 5.59 19.13
CA GLY A 18 -14.75 6.12 19.10
C GLY A 18 -14.92 7.52 19.68
N GLU A 19 -13.89 8.13 20.25
CA GLU A 19 -13.91 9.53 20.68
C GLU A 19 -13.48 10.49 19.58
N VAL A 20 -13.74 11.78 19.80
CA VAL A 20 -13.30 12.83 18.88
C VAL A 20 -11.82 13.12 19.10
N CYS A 21 -11.03 13.08 18.04
CA CYS A 21 -9.62 13.43 18.04
C CYS A 21 -9.31 14.63 17.13
N GLU A 22 -8.28 15.40 17.49
CA GLU A 22 -7.76 16.49 16.68
C GLU A 22 -6.63 15.97 15.77
N LEU A 23 -6.71 16.28 14.48
CA LEU A 23 -5.72 15.90 13.47
C LEU A 23 -5.13 17.15 12.83
N ARG A 24 -3.86 17.09 12.44
CA ARG A 24 -3.16 18.20 11.82
C ARG A 24 -2.23 17.74 10.71
N LEU A 25 -2.40 18.34 9.54
CA LEU A 25 -1.53 18.17 8.40
C LEU A 25 -0.71 19.43 8.17
N SER A 26 0.58 19.26 7.88
CA SER A 26 1.51 20.34 7.55
C SER A 26 2.47 19.92 6.44
N GLY A 27 3.22 20.89 5.89
CA GLY A 27 4.25 20.64 4.89
C GLY A 27 3.76 19.90 3.64
N ALA A 28 4.52 18.91 3.18
CA ALA A 28 4.23 18.15 1.97
C ALA A 28 2.86 17.44 2.02
N ARG A 29 2.44 16.96 3.20
CA ARG A 29 1.15 16.27 3.36
C ARG A 29 -0.03 17.23 3.18
N ALA A 30 0.04 18.42 3.78
CA ALA A 30 -0.98 19.45 3.58
C ALA A 30 -1.06 19.90 2.10
N ALA A 31 0.09 20.08 1.44
CA ALA A 31 0.14 20.42 0.03
C ALA A 31 -0.49 19.34 -0.86
N TYR A 32 -0.16 18.07 -0.62
CA TYR A 32 -0.77 16.92 -1.31
C TYR A 32 -2.30 16.92 -1.13
N VAL A 33 -2.79 17.06 0.10
CA VAL A 33 -4.23 17.00 0.37
C VAL A 33 -4.96 18.16 -0.32
N ARG A 34 -4.40 19.37 -0.35
CA ARG A 34 -5.00 20.50 -1.10
C ARG A 34 -5.02 20.26 -2.61
N GLN A 35 -4.00 19.60 -3.15
CA GLN A 35 -3.91 19.31 -4.58
C GLN A 35 -4.98 18.31 -5.02
N TRP A 36 -5.26 17.27 -4.21
CA TRP A 36 -6.09 16.14 -4.61
C TRP A 36 -7.49 16.13 -3.98
N HIS A 37 -7.72 16.87 -2.89
CA HIS A 37 -8.99 16.93 -2.19
C HIS A 37 -9.54 18.35 -2.16
N SER A 38 -10.78 18.52 -2.61
CA SER A 38 -11.50 19.79 -2.46
C SER A 38 -12.02 19.94 -1.03
N LEU A 39 -11.27 20.67 -0.19
CA LEU A 39 -11.60 20.93 1.20
C LEU A 39 -12.26 22.30 1.40
N SER A 40 -13.19 22.38 2.34
CA SER A 40 -13.78 23.64 2.84
C SER A 40 -14.04 23.48 4.33
N GLU A 41 -13.92 24.55 5.12
CA GLU A 41 -14.16 24.50 6.56
C GLU A 41 -15.58 23.99 6.87
N GLY A 42 -15.71 23.22 7.95
CA GLY A 42 -16.96 22.56 8.35
C GLY A 42 -17.37 21.36 7.47
N LYS A 43 -16.67 21.09 6.35
CA LYS A 43 -17.01 19.96 5.47
C LYS A 43 -16.66 18.64 6.14
N GLU A 44 -17.64 17.75 6.18
CA GLU A 44 -17.48 16.37 6.59
C GLU A 44 -17.23 15.42 5.42
N PHE A 45 -16.45 14.38 5.67
CA PHE A 45 -16.16 13.32 4.71
C PHE A 45 -15.80 12.00 5.41
N PRO A 46 -15.95 10.84 4.72
CA PRO A 46 -15.41 9.57 5.18
C PRO A 46 -13.89 9.66 5.34
N ALA A 47 -13.35 9.13 6.42
CA ALA A 47 -11.93 9.17 6.70
C ALA A 47 -11.42 7.80 7.15
N LEU A 48 -10.13 7.58 6.96
CA LEU A 48 -9.42 6.38 7.37
C LEU A 48 -8.32 6.78 8.36
N LEU A 49 -8.06 5.94 9.35
CA LEU A 49 -6.86 6.03 10.18
C LEU A 49 -5.98 4.82 9.86
N HIS A 50 -4.78 5.09 9.36
CA HIS A 50 -3.85 4.09 8.84
C HIS A 50 -3.56 2.99 9.86
N GLN A 51 -3.70 1.74 9.42
CA GLN A 51 -3.58 0.51 10.20
C GLN A 51 -4.44 0.46 11.47
N TYR A 52 -5.57 1.16 11.47
CA TYR A 52 -6.50 1.13 12.59
C TYR A 52 -7.95 0.92 12.12
N GLY A 53 -8.47 1.80 11.27
CA GLY A 53 -9.91 1.84 11.14
C GLY A 53 -10.50 2.92 10.25
N ARG A 54 -11.83 2.99 10.25
CA ARG A 54 -12.63 3.91 9.42
C ARG A 54 -13.39 4.86 10.31
N GLY A 55 -13.82 5.97 9.74
CA GLY A 55 -14.50 7.00 10.49
C GLY A 55 -15.02 8.14 9.63
N ARG A 56 -15.28 9.25 10.31
CA ARG A 56 -15.58 10.53 9.67
C ARG A 56 -14.63 11.58 10.19
N ALA A 57 -14.28 12.51 9.33
CA ALA A 57 -13.56 13.71 9.71
C ALA A 57 -14.26 14.95 9.15
N SER A 58 -14.10 16.06 9.85
CA SER A 58 -14.51 17.39 9.41
C SER A 58 -13.31 18.32 9.40
N VAL A 59 -13.27 19.20 8.40
CA VAL A 59 -12.27 20.26 8.34
C VAL A 59 -12.59 21.29 9.43
N ALA A 60 -11.69 21.43 10.41
CA ALA A 60 -11.84 22.41 11.49
C ALA A 60 -11.30 23.78 11.07
N THR A 61 -10.13 23.81 10.42
CA THR A 61 -9.51 25.07 9.98
C THR A 61 -8.63 24.83 8.76
N LEU A 62 -8.67 25.76 7.79
CA LEU A 62 -7.82 25.78 6.60
C LEU A 62 -6.97 27.05 6.63
N SER A 63 -5.70 26.95 7.04
CA SER A 63 -4.72 28.03 6.86
C SER A 63 -3.84 27.76 5.64
N GLU A 64 -2.84 28.60 5.36
CA GLU A 64 -1.84 28.32 4.33
C GLU A 64 -0.82 27.28 4.81
N GLN A 65 -0.46 27.32 6.10
CA GLN A 65 0.60 26.52 6.68
C GLN A 65 0.12 25.12 7.09
N GLU A 66 -1.10 25.02 7.62
CA GLU A 66 -1.62 23.80 8.23
C GLU A 66 -3.10 23.58 7.88
N ILE A 67 -3.54 22.34 7.97
CA ILE A 67 -4.94 21.97 7.90
C ILE A 67 -5.28 21.19 9.15
N CYS A 68 -6.27 21.69 9.88
CA CYS A 68 -6.74 21.08 11.12
C CYS A 68 -8.07 20.37 10.86
N PHE A 69 -8.24 19.19 11.46
CA PHE A 69 -9.46 18.41 11.37
C PHE A 69 -9.87 17.91 12.75
N THR A 70 -11.16 17.63 12.88
CA THR A 70 -11.68 16.79 13.96
C THR A 70 -12.17 15.49 13.36
N GLY A 71 -11.75 14.36 13.91
CA GLY A 71 -12.08 13.03 13.42
C GLY A 71 -12.64 12.14 14.51
N ARG A 72 -13.36 11.10 14.11
CA ARG A 72 -13.75 9.98 14.98
C ARG A 72 -13.55 8.70 14.19
N PHE A 73 -12.83 7.74 14.76
CA PHE A 73 -12.50 6.48 14.10
C PHE A 73 -12.84 5.28 14.99
N GLU A 74 -13.38 4.25 14.36
CA GLU A 74 -13.63 2.94 14.95
C GLU A 74 -12.67 1.91 14.34
N PRO A 75 -12.18 0.96 15.14
CA PRO A 75 -11.27 -0.06 14.63
C PRO A 75 -11.99 -0.89 13.57
N LEU A 76 -11.26 -1.29 12.55
CA LEU A 76 -11.79 -2.18 11.53
C LEU A 76 -10.82 -3.34 11.33
N GLU A 77 -11.13 -4.50 11.87
CA GLU A 77 -10.38 -5.70 11.56
C GLU A 77 -10.86 -6.27 10.22
N ILE A 78 -9.99 -6.27 9.22
CA ILE A 78 -10.23 -6.92 7.93
C ILE A 78 -9.31 -8.13 7.86
N GLU A 79 -9.86 -9.33 7.74
CA GLU A 79 -9.05 -10.50 7.44
C GLU A 79 -8.44 -10.35 6.05
N ARG A 80 -7.10 -10.28 6.01
CA ARG A 80 -6.34 -10.14 4.76
C ARG A 80 -6.34 -11.45 3.99
N LEU A 81 -6.30 -11.34 2.67
CA LEU A 81 -6.04 -12.48 1.83
C LEU A 81 -4.59 -12.91 2.07
N LYS A 82 -4.40 -14.10 2.67
CA LYS A 82 -3.09 -14.71 2.99
C LYS A 82 -2.34 -15.13 1.73
N VAL A 83 -2.02 -14.15 0.90
CA VAL A 83 -1.38 -14.28 -0.40
C VAL A 83 -0.15 -13.39 -0.41
N LEU A 84 0.95 -14.01 -0.82
CA LEU A 84 2.18 -13.36 -1.20
C LEU A 84 2.15 -13.12 -2.71
N ALA A 85 1.92 -11.88 -3.13
CA ALA A 85 1.98 -11.50 -4.54
C ALA A 85 3.43 -11.17 -4.93
N ILE A 86 4.04 -12.02 -5.75
CA ILE A 86 5.38 -11.77 -6.31
C ILE A 86 5.22 -11.31 -7.76
N VAL A 87 5.67 -10.09 -8.06
CA VAL A 87 5.48 -9.48 -9.37
C VAL A 87 6.83 -8.99 -9.90
N GLY A 88 7.17 -9.45 -11.10
CA GLY A 88 8.33 -8.95 -11.83
C GLY A 88 8.18 -7.45 -12.10
N VAL A 89 9.21 -6.66 -11.79
CA VAL A 89 9.20 -5.21 -12.03
C VAL A 89 8.98 -4.95 -13.51
N SER A 90 7.90 -4.24 -13.80
CA SER A 90 7.44 -3.90 -15.13
C SER A 90 7.57 -2.39 -15.37
N ARG A 91 7.01 -1.90 -16.48
CA ARG A 91 7.03 -0.46 -16.81
C ARG A 91 6.46 0.37 -15.65
N PRO A 92 6.97 1.59 -15.41
CA PRO A 92 6.55 2.42 -14.27
C PRO A 92 5.03 2.56 -14.09
N GLN A 93 4.30 2.80 -15.18
CA GLN A 93 2.83 2.91 -15.15
C GLN A 93 2.11 1.60 -14.80
N THR A 94 2.72 0.46 -15.11
CA THR A 94 2.17 -0.86 -14.78
C THR A 94 2.39 -1.18 -13.30
N VAL A 95 3.56 -0.85 -12.75
CA VAL A 95 3.85 -1.01 -11.32
C VAL A 95 2.84 -0.26 -10.46
N LYS A 96 2.49 0.99 -10.83
CA LYS A 96 1.44 1.74 -10.12
C LYS A 96 0.12 0.97 -10.08
N LYS A 97 -0.31 0.40 -11.20
CA LYS A 97 -1.53 -0.42 -11.27
C LYS A 97 -1.44 -1.69 -10.43
N VAL A 98 -0.27 -2.32 -10.36
CA VAL A 98 -0.03 -3.50 -9.51
C VAL A 98 -0.21 -3.13 -8.03
N ILE A 99 0.36 -2.00 -7.59
CA ILE A 99 0.19 -1.50 -6.20
C ILE A 99 -1.30 -1.28 -5.90
N HIS A 100 -2.01 -0.56 -6.77
CA HIS A 100 -3.45 -0.31 -6.60
C HIS A 100 -4.27 -1.59 -6.56
N SER A 101 -3.93 -2.57 -7.40
CA SER A 101 -4.62 -3.86 -7.43
C SER A 101 -4.37 -4.67 -6.16
N ALA A 102 -3.12 -4.72 -5.67
CA ALA A 102 -2.77 -5.43 -4.45
C ALA A 102 -3.52 -4.87 -3.23
N VAL A 103 -3.62 -3.54 -3.12
CA VAL A 103 -4.43 -2.87 -2.09
C VAL A 103 -5.91 -3.22 -2.24
N THR A 104 -6.46 -3.07 -3.44
CA THR A 104 -7.90 -3.28 -3.70
C THR A 104 -8.33 -4.72 -3.42
N PHE A 105 -7.48 -5.69 -3.74
CA PHE A 105 -7.74 -7.11 -3.47
C PHE A 105 -7.44 -7.52 -2.02
N GLY A 106 -6.92 -6.63 -1.20
CA GLY A 106 -6.60 -6.92 0.20
C GLY A 106 -5.53 -7.99 0.37
N VAL A 107 -4.55 -8.03 -0.55
CA VAL A 107 -3.39 -8.92 -0.47
C VAL A 107 -2.61 -8.60 0.81
N GLU A 108 -2.07 -9.63 1.46
CA GLU A 108 -1.24 -9.44 2.66
C GLU A 108 0.12 -8.84 2.34
N GLU A 109 0.80 -9.35 1.31
CA GLU A 109 2.15 -8.91 0.94
C GLU A 109 2.35 -8.80 -0.58
N LEU A 110 3.00 -7.73 -1.02
CA LEU A 110 3.43 -7.50 -2.40
C LEU A 110 4.97 -7.38 -2.47
N VAL A 111 5.58 -8.22 -3.29
CA VAL A 111 7.00 -8.22 -3.59
C VAL A 111 7.21 -7.86 -5.05
N LEU A 112 7.74 -6.68 -5.30
CA LEU A 112 8.23 -6.28 -6.61
C LEU A 112 9.66 -6.79 -6.76
N VAL A 113 9.96 -7.51 -7.83
CA VAL A 113 11.27 -8.17 -8.00
C VAL A 113 11.85 -7.97 -9.39
N GLY A 114 13.15 -7.64 -9.45
CA GLY A 114 13.87 -7.60 -10.71
C GLY A 114 14.01 -8.99 -11.34
N THR A 115 13.78 -9.07 -12.66
CA THR A 115 13.86 -10.31 -13.43
C THR A 115 14.94 -10.21 -14.50
N GLU A 116 15.57 -11.34 -14.86
CA GLU A 116 16.64 -11.39 -15.89
C GLU A 116 16.20 -10.84 -17.25
N ARG A 117 14.95 -11.10 -17.65
CA ARG A 117 14.36 -10.63 -18.90
C ARG A 117 13.73 -9.23 -18.80
N GLY A 118 13.86 -8.57 -17.65
CA GLY A 118 13.29 -7.26 -17.39
C GLY A 118 14.24 -6.12 -17.77
N GLU A 119 13.69 -4.96 -18.12
CA GLU A 119 14.48 -3.76 -18.37
C GLU A 119 15.08 -3.23 -17.07
N LYS A 120 16.42 -3.20 -16.98
CA LYS A 120 17.14 -2.73 -15.78
C LYS A 120 16.78 -1.29 -15.39
N SER A 121 16.47 -0.46 -16.38
CA SER A 121 16.07 0.95 -16.17
C SER A 121 14.77 1.07 -15.39
N TYR A 122 13.89 0.07 -15.39
CA TYR A 122 12.65 0.11 -14.63
C TYR A 122 12.91 0.08 -13.12
N LEU A 123 13.90 -0.71 -12.67
CA LEU A 123 14.32 -0.75 -11.26
C LEU A 123 14.87 0.59 -10.75
N GLN A 124 15.38 1.42 -11.64
CA GLN A 124 15.92 2.76 -11.34
C GLN A 124 14.85 3.86 -11.51
N SER A 125 13.62 3.49 -11.88
CA SER A 125 12.58 4.48 -12.13
C SER A 125 12.13 5.16 -10.84
N HIS A 126 11.82 6.45 -10.93
CA HIS A 126 11.32 7.22 -9.79
C HIS A 126 10.02 6.64 -9.20
N SER A 127 9.19 5.95 -10.00
CA SER A 127 7.97 5.30 -9.52
C SER A 127 8.19 4.16 -8.51
N LEU A 128 9.42 3.67 -8.37
CA LEU A 128 9.81 2.69 -7.35
C LEU A 128 10.50 3.33 -6.13
N ALA A 129 10.63 4.65 -6.10
CA ALA A 129 11.13 5.34 -4.92
C ALA A 129 10.14 5.14 -3.75
N PRO A 130 10.62 5.01 -2.49
CA PRO A 130 9.76 4.70 -1.35
C PRO A 130 8.60 5.69 -1.16
N ASP A 131 8.84 6.98 -1.39
CA ASP A 131 7.84 8.05 -1.34
C ASP A 131 6.77 7.88 -2.42
N GLN A 132 7.16 7.50 -3.64
CA GLN A 132 6.22 7.26 -4.74
C GLN A 132 5.38 6.01 -4.52
N ILE A 133 5.97 4.93 -3.99
CA ILE A 133 5.23 3.72 -3.60
C ILE A 133 4.22 4.06 -2.50
N LEU A 134 4.65 4.81 -1.48
CA LEU A 134 3.77 5.25 -0.41
C LEU A 134 2.62 6.10 -0.94
N GLU A 135 2.89 7.08 -1.82
CA GLU A 135 1.87 7.94 -2.41
C GLU A 135 0.82 7.14 -3.20
N GLU A 136 1.25 6.20 -4.04
CA GLU A 136 0.32 5.35 -4.79
C GLU A 136 -0.46 4.40 -3.88
N THR A 137 0.17 3.90 -2.81
CA THR A 137 -0.49 3.06 -1.80
C THR A 137 -1.57 3.86 -1.07
N VAL A 138 -1.28 5.08 -0.62
CA VAL A 138 -2.24 5.98 0.03
C VAL A 138 -3.44 6.24 -0.87
N ARG A 139 -3.20 6.57 -2.16
CA ARG A 139 -4.29 6.76 -3.13
C ARG A 139 -5.17 5.53 -3.27
N ALA A 140 -4.56 4.35 -3.36
CA ALA A 140 -5.29 3.10 -3.48
C ALA A 140 -6.12 2.79 -2.23
N LEU A 141 -5.57 3.04 -1.03
CA LEU A 141 -6.28 2.88 0.24
C LEU A 141 -7.49 3.82 0.35
N GLU A 142 -7.30 5.08 -0.01
CA GLU A 142 -8.36 6.10 -0.03
C GLU A 142 -9.51 5.74 -0.98
N GLN A 143 -9.20 5.11 -2.12
CA GLN A 143 -10.17 4.63 -3.09
C GLN A 143 -10.86 3.33 -2.65
N ALA A 144 -10.10 2.38 -2.11
CA ALA A 144 -10.62 1.12 -1.57
C ALA A 144 -11.39 1.31 -0.25
N THR A 145 -11.28 2.50 0.35
CA THR A 145 -11.78 2.80 1.70
C THR A 145 -11.21 1.80 2.71
N ASP A 146 -9.96 1.38 2.55
CA ASP A 146 -9.31 0.36 3.37
C ASP A 146 -8.18 1.00 4.19
N PRO A 147 -8.16 0.90 5.53
CA PRO A 147 -7.10 1.51 6.32
C PRO A 147 -5.80 0.69 6.40
N HIS A 148 -5.73 -0.57 5.97
CA HIS A 148 -4.47 -1.35 6.09
C HIS A 148 -3.77 -1.54 4.74
N PRO A 149 -2.53 -1.09 4.55
CA PRO A 149 -1.77 -1.43 3.35
C PRO A 149 -1.33 -2.90 3.35
N PRO A 150 -1.09 -3.50 2.17
CA PRO A 150 -0.22 -4.67 2.06
C PRO A 150 1.20 -4.30 2.51
N ALA A 151 1.97 -5.27 2.98
CA ALA A 151 3.41 -5.09 3.12
C ALA A 151 4.05 -5.03 1.71
N ILE A 152 4.66 -3.91 1.33
CA ILE A 152 5.27 -3.73 0.00
C ILE A 152 6.80 -3.72 0.11
N SER A 153 7.46 -4.41 -0.80
CA SER A 153 8.93 -4.50 -0.83
C SER A 153 9.46 -4.59 -2.26
N LEU A 154 10.71 -4.16 -2.44
CA LEU A 154 11.42 -4.20 -3.72
C LEU A 154 12.71 -5.01 -3.58
N LEU A 155 12.86 -6.04 -4.41
CA LEU A 155 14.06 -6.87 -4.52
C LEU A 155 14.75 -6.63 -5.86
N LYS A 156 16.08 -6.55 -5.87
CA LYS A 156 16.82 -6.24 -7.11
C LYS A 156 16.88 -7.42 -8.05
N HIS A 157 16.95 -8.64 -7.51
CA HIS A 157 16.95 -9.85 -8.31
C HIS A 157 16.15 -10.98 -7.67
N PHE A 158 15.58 -11.83 -8.51
CA PHE A 158 14.74 -12.96 -8.12
C PHE A 158 15.40 -13.91 -7.11
N GLY A 159 16.73 -14.08 -7.13
CA GLY A 159 17.44 -14.90 -6.14
C GLY A 159 17.26 -14.47 -4.68
N GLU A 160 17.03 -13.17 -4.40
CA GLU A 160 16.78 -12.68 -3.03
C GLU A 160 15.46 -13.21 -2.45
N LEU A 161 14.53 -13.58 -3.32
CA LEU A 161 13.24 -14.11 -2.92
C LEU A 161 13.35 -15.47 -2.22
N ARG A 162 14.40 -16.24 -2.49
CA ARG A 162 14.57 -17.61 -1.97
C ARG A 162 14.52 -17.64 -0.45
N SER A 163 15.26 -16.75 0.22
CA SER A 163 15.28 -16.66 1.69
C SER A 163 13.91 -16.31 2.26
N ARG A 164 13.11 -15.53 1.53
CA ARG A 164 11.79 -15.07 1.97
C ARG A 164 10.71 -16.12 1.78
N LEU A 165 10.76 -16.87 0.68
CA LEU A 165 9.83 -17.96 0.43
C LEU A 165 9.98 -19.09 1.44
N THR A 166 11.21 -19.39 1.86
CA THR A 166 11.45 -20.36 2.95
C THR A 166 10.66 -19.97 4.20
N LEU A 167 10.73 -18.70 4.62
CA LEU A 167 9.97 -18.19 5.78
C LEU A 167 8.46 -18.27 5.56
N PHE A 168 7.95 -17.89 4.39
CA PHE A 168 6.51 -17.96 4.08
C PHE A 168 5.98 -19.41 4.11
N CYS A 169 6.72 -20.35 3.53
CA CYS A 169 6.35 -21.76 3.49
C CYS A 169 6.43 -22.44 4.87
N GLU A 170 7.35 -22.00 5.74
CA GLU A 170 7.51 -22.55 7.09
C GLU A 170 6.34 -22.18 8.01
N HIS A 171 5.79 -20.96 7.91
CA HIS A 171 4.63 -20.54 8.70
C HIS A 171 3.31 -21.20 8.26
N GLY A 172 3.22 -21.68 7.01
CA GLY A 172 2.05 -22.41 6.50
C GLY A 172 2.10 -23.93 6.74
N GLY A 173 3.25 -24.48 7.14
CA GLY A 173 3.52 -25.91 7.00
C GLY A 173 3.79 -26.26 5.52
N ARG A 174 4.75 -27.15 5.27
CA ARG A 174 5.28 -27.51 3.92
C ARG A 174 4.24 -28.00 2.89
N SER A 175 2.96 -28.11 3.24
CA SER A 175 1.85 -28.47 2.35
C SER A 175 0.83 -27.35 2.10
N ALA A 176 1.03 -26.13 2.59
CA ALA A 176 0.04 -25.04 2.48
C ALA A 176 0.33 -23.97 1.42
N CYS A 177 1.54 -23.90 0.86
CA CYS A 177 1.84 -22.94 -0.20
C CYS A 177 1.48 -23.51 -1.58
N LYS A 178 0.39 -22.99 -2.16
CA LYS A 178 -0.04 -23.30 -3.52
C LYS A 178 0.35 -22.15 -4.46
N TYR A 179 1.10 -22.46 -5.51
CA TYR A 179 1.29 -21.52 -6.62
C TYR A 179 -0.02 -21.39 -7.40
N VAL A 180 -0.61 -20.21 -7.39
CA VAL A 180 -1.92 -19.96 -8.01
C VAL A 180 -1.77 -19.51 -9.48
N LEU A 181 -0.65 -18.88 -9.83
CA LEU A 181 -0.34 -18.38 -11.17
C LEU A 181 1.17 -18.49 -11.45
N ASP A 182 1.65 -19.69 -11.76
CA ASP A 182 3.02 -19.92 -12.24
C ASP A 182 3.01 -19.93 -13.77
N PRO A 183 3.76 -19.04 -14.46
CA PRO A 183 3.87 -19.06 -15.92
C PRO A 183 4.54 -20.34 -16.48
N GLY A 184 5.04 -21.26 -15.65
CA GLY A 184 5.84 -22.40 -16.08
C GLY A 184 5.16 -23.78 -16.14
N LYS A 185 4.31 -24.02 -17.15
CA LYS A 185 4.21 -25.32 -17.88
C LYS A 185 3.93 -25.20 -19.40
N ASP A 186 3.45 -24.06 -19.91
CA ASP A 186 3.06 -23.91 -21.34
C ASP A 186 4.00 -23.02 -22.18
N GLY A 187 5.26 -22.83 -21.78
CA GLY A 187 6.24 -22.02 -22.53
C GLY A 187 7.59 -22.72 -22.65
N GLU A 188 7.77 -23.52 -23.70
CA GLU A 188 9.04 -24.18 -24.00
C GLU A 188 10.18 -23.19 -24.32
N SER A 189 11.36 -23.57 -23.82
CA SER A 189 12.70 -23.31 -24.34
C SER A 189 13.34 -21.92 -24.17
N GLY A 190 14.24 -21.84 -23.18
CA GLY A 190 15.32 -20.84 -23.12
C GLY A 190 15.84 -20.71 -21.69
N GLY A 191 16.94 -21.40 -21.39
CA GLY A 191 17.54 -21.54 -20.06
C GLY A 191 17.94 -20.21 -19.42
N GLY A 192 17.00 -19.60 -18.70
CA GLY A 192 17.25 -18.50 -17.75
C GLY A 192 17.01 -19.00 -16.34
N GLN A 193 17.88 -18.62 -15.40
CA GLN A 193 17.91 -19.06 -14.00
C GLN A 193 16.84 -18.38 -13.14
N GLY A 194 15.60 -18.30 -13.66
CA GLY A 194 14.43 -17.78 -12.97
C GLY A 194 13.50 -18.89 -12.46
N ARG A 195 14.02 -20.06 -12.08
CA ARG A 195 13.22 -21.17 -11.54
C ARG A 195 13.51 -21.37 -10.07
N ILE A 196 12.46 -21.36 -9.26
CA ILE A 196 12.50 -21.89 -7.90
C ILE A 196 12.27 -23.39 -8.06
N ALA A 197 13.34 -24.17 -7.96
CA ALA A 197 13.19 -25.62 -7.89
C ALA A 197 12.40 -25.97 -6.60
N PRO A 198 11.52 -26.99 -6.66
CA PRO A 198 10.74 -27.45 -5.51
C PRO A 198 11.62 -27.91 -4.35
#